data_AF-A0A2N5XH20-F1
#
_entry.id   AF-A0A2N5XH20-F1
#
_cell.length_a   1.000
_cell.length_b   1.000
_cell.length_c   1.000
_cell.angle_alpha   90.00
_cell.angle_beta   90.00
_cell.angle_gamma   90.00
#
_symmetry.space_group_name_H-M   'P 1'
#
loop_
_entity.id
_entity.type
_entity.pdbx_description
1 polymer ?
#
loop_
_entity_poly.entity_id
_entity_poly.type
_entity_poly.pdbx_seq_one_letter_code
_entity_poly.pdbx_strand_id
1 'polypeptide(L)'
;MSVTRPRTEDPPPAAPTPGTEGVLTEAQAEEYVHGICFKTGPPTRIGTELEWFLHGADDPARPLGPAALAAAADDLSRLPLAAAFSR
;
A
#
# COMPACT_ATOMS: atom_id res chain seq x y z
N MET A 1 -7.63 34.48 22.12
CA MET A 1 -8.48 33.29 22.28
C MET A 1 -8.81 32.79 20.89
N SER A 2 -8.14 31.75 20.41
CA SER A 2 -8.39 31.19 19.07
C SER A 2 -9.27 29.96 19.23
N VAL A 3 -10.49 30.04 18.70
CA VAL A 3 -11.42 28.91 18.65
C VAL A 3 -11.08 28.08 17.42
N THR A 4 -10.44 26.93 17.63
CA THR A 4 -10.27 25.93 16.58
C THR A 4 -11.64 25.32 16.27
N ARG A 5 -12.18 25.59 15.08
CA ARG A 5 -13.37 24.88 14.60
C ARG A 5 -13.01 23.40 14.36
N PRO A 6 -13.87 22.45 14.76
CA PRO A 6 -13.65 21.04 14.43
C PRO A 6 -13.67 20.88 12.90
N ARG A 7 -12.69 20.14 12.38
CA ARG A 7 -12.62 19.74 10.97
C ARG A 7 -13.76 18.76 10.72
N THR A 8 -14.78 19.16 9.99
CA THR A 8 -15.70 18.21 9.36
C THR A 8 -14.86 17.43 8.35
N GLU A 9 -14.60 16.15 8.61
CA GLU A 9 -14.07 15.28 7.57
C GLU A 9 -15.14 15.19 6.48
N ASP A 10 -14.76 15.48 5.23
CA ASP A 10 -15.63 15.17 4.11
C ASP A 10 -15.94 13.68 4.17
N PRO A 11 -17.20 13.28 3.94
CA PRO A 11 -17.52 11.87 3.83
C PRO A 11 -16.60 11.27 2.76
N PRO A 12 -16.07 10.04 2.98
CA PRO A 12 -15.30 9.38 1.96
C PRO A 12 -16.14 9.38 0.67
N PRO A 13 -15.56 9.71 -0.49
CA PRO A 13 -16.29 9.63 -1.74
C PRO A 13 -16.89 8.23 -1.81
N ALA A 14 -18.18 8.16 -2.19
CA ALA A 14 -18.86 6.88 -2.34
C ALA A 14 -17.97 5.96 -3.16
N ALA A 15 -17.67 4.77 -2.61
CA ALA A 15 -16.83 3.81 -3.30
C ALA A 15 -17.44 3.57 -4.68
N PRO A 16 -16.65 3.69 -5.77
CA PRO A 16 -17.18 3.46 -7.11
C PRO A 16 -17.77 2.06 -7.16
N THR A 17 -18.98 1.94 -7.70
CA THR A 17 -19.64 0.66 -7.92
C THR A 17 -18.77 -0.14 -8.90
N PRO A 18 -18.22 -1.31 -8.51
CA PRO A 18 -17.34 -2.06 -9.40
C PRO A 18 -18.13 -2.52 -10.63
N GLY A 19 -17.72 -2.05 -11.81
CA GLY A 19 -18.26 -2.49 -13.10
C GLY A 19 -19.01 -1.45 -13.94
N THR A 20 -19.00 -0.16 -13.59
CA THR A 20 -19.55 0.93 -14.44
C THR A 20 -18.55 2.06 -14.65
N GLU A 21 -17.28 1.73 -14.88
CA GLU A 21 -16.28 2.74 -15.20
C GLU A 21 -15.87 2.59 -16.67
N GLY A 22 -16.10 3.65 -17.44
CA GLY A 22 -15.55 3.77 -18.79
C GLY A 22 -14.03 3.70 -18.78
N VAL A 23 -13.42 3.75 -19.97
CA VAL A 23 -11.95 3.78 -20.12
C VAL A 23 -11.37 4.87 -19.20
N LEU A 24 -10.43 4.47 -18.33
CA LEU A 24 -9.70 5.39 -17.45
C LEU A 24 -9.00 6.45 -18.31
N THR A 25 -9.35 7.71 -18.07
CA THR A 25 -8.66 8.85 -18.70
C THR A 25 -7.47 9.30 -17.86
N GLU A 26 -6.51 9.95 -18.50
CA GLU A 26 -5.34 10.53 -17.82
C GLU A 26 -5.75 11.52 -16.71
N ALA A 27 -6.74 12.37 -16.97
CA ALA A 27 -7.25 13.33 -15.99
C ALA A 27 -7.81 12.66 -14.73
N GLN A 28 -8.51 11.54 -14.90
CA GLN A 28 -9.01 10.75 -13.77
C GLN A 28 -7.86 10.11 -12.97
N ALA A 29 -6.82 9.62 -13.65
CA ALA A 29 -5.64 9.09 -12.99
C ALA A 29 -4.87 10.17 -12.22
N GLU A 30 -4.70 11.36 -12.80
CA GLU A 30 -4.06 12.51 -12.17
C GLU A 30 -4.82 12.96 -10.91
N GLU A 31 -6.14 13.13 -11.01
CA GLU A 31 -6.99 13.51 -9.87
C GLU A 31 -6.88 12.49 -8.73
N TYR A 32 -6.92 11.20 -9.04
CA TYR A 32 -6.77 10.14 -8.06
C TYR A 32 -5.41 10.20 -7.36
N VAL A 33 -4.31 10.20 -8.13
CA VAL A 33 -2.93 10.26 -7.60
C VAL A 33 -2.73 11.51 -6.76
N HIS A 34 -3.23 12.67 -7.20
CA HIS A 34 -3.16 13.90 -6.43
C HIS A 34 -3.84 13.76 -5.06
N GLY A 35 -5.04 13.15 -5.02
CA GLY A 35 -5.80 12.92 -3.80
C GLY A 35 -5.14 11.94 -2.82
N ILE A 36 -4.37 10.97 -3.30
CA ILE A 36 -3.77 9.92 -2.46
C ILE A 36 -2.29 10.16 -2.11
N CYS A 37 -1.46 10.60 -3.06
CA CYS A 37 -0.01 10.63 -2.91
C CYS A 37 0.52 11.95 -2.32
N PHE A 38 -0.19 13.06 -2.50
CA PHE A 38 0.27 14.38 -2.08
C PHE A 38 -0.50 14.87 -0.85
N LYS A 39 -0.21 14.26 0.31
CA LYS A 39 -0.82 14.64 1.59
C LYS A 39 -0.20 15.93 2.14
N THR A 40 -1.04 16.87 2.56
CA THR A 40 -0.64 18.14 3.19
C THR A 40 -0.73 18.07 4.72
N GLY A 41 0.23 18.69 5.41
CA GLY A 41 0.36 18.68 6.86
C GLY A 41 1.69 18.07 7.35
N PRO A 42 2.01 18.14 8.65
CA PRO A 42 3.21 17.48 9.17
C PRO A 42 3.10 15.95 8.95
N PRO A 43 4.16 15.27 8.50
CA PRO A 43 4.13 13.82 8.32
C PRO A 43 3.87 13.14 9.67
N THR A 44 2.82 12.32 9.74
CA THR A 44 2.41 11.62 10.98
C THR A 44 2.53 10.11 10.87
N ARG A 45 2.84 9.59 9.68
CA ARG A 45 2.95 8.14 9.39
C ARG A 45 4.34 7.83 8.87
N ILE A 46 4.87 6.69 9.30
CA ILE A 46 6.07 6.06 8.73
C ILE A 46 5.58 4.80 8.00
N GLY A 47 5.98 4.65 6.75
CA GLY A 47 5.82 3.42 5.96
C GLY A 47 7.15 2.69 5.87
N THR A 48 7.11 1.36 5.84
CA THR A 48 8.27 0.53 5.50
C THR A 48 7.88 -0.45 4.42
N GLU A 49 8.78 -0.62 3.47
CA GLU A 49 8.69 -1.58 2.39
C GLU A 49 9.76 -2.66 2.62
N LEU A 50 9.38 -3.91 2.39
CA LEU A 50 10.27 -5.06 2.54
C LEU A 50 10.29 -5.82 1.22
N GLU A 51 11.48 -6.22 0.80
CA GLU A 51 11.71 -7.05 -0.37
C GLU A 51 12.44 -8.32 0.06
N TRP A 52 12.05 -9.47 -0.49
CA TRP A 52 12.63 -10.78 -0.17
C TRP A 52 13.20 -11.44 -1.42
N PHE A 53 14.38 -12.04 -1.29
CA PHE A 53 14.92 -12.98 -2.26
C PHE A 53 14.66 -14.41 -1.79
N LEU A 54 13.96 -15.18 -2.62
CA LEU A 54 13.63 -16.57 -2.32
C LEU A 54 14.62 -17.50 -3.01
N HIS A 55 15.17 -18.45 -2.26
CA HIS A 55 16.12 -19.45 -2.77
C HIS A 55 15.86 -20.83 -2.17
N GLY A 56 16.24 -21.88 -2.89
CA GLY A 56 16.27 -23.23 -2.33
C GLY A 56 17.33 -23.34 -1.24
N ALA A 57 17.07 -24.11 -0.19
CA ALA A 57 18.03 -24.33 0.89
C ALA A 57 19.21 -25.20 0.43
N ASP A 58 18.94 -26.23 -0.39
CA ASP A 58 19.96 -27.18 -0.85
C ASP A 58 20.80 -26.63 -2.02
N ASP A 59 20.21 -25.78 -2.86
CA ASP A 59 20.88 -25.12 -3.99
C ASP A 59 20.30 -23.70 -4.19
N PRO A 60 20.98 -22.67 -3.68
CA PRO A 60 20.53 -21.28 -3.83
C PRO A 60 20.61 -20.74 -5.26
N ALA A 61 21.39 -21.37 -6.15
CA ALA A 61 21.53 -20.94 -7.54
C ALA A 61 20.40 -21.48 -8.43
N ARG A 62 19.66 -22.50 -7.97
CA ARG A 62 18.56 -23.09 -8.72
C ARG A 62 17.35 -22.15 -8.76
N PRO A 63 16.80 -21.83 -9.95
CA PRO A 63 15.58 -21.04 -10.05
C PRO A 63 14.38 -21.72 -9.39
N LEU A 64 13.55 -20.92 -8.71
CA LEU A 64 12.27 -21.38 -8.16
C LEU A 64 11.18 -21.31 -9.23
N GLY A 65 10.36 -22.35 -9.30
CA GLY A 65 9.18 -22.37 -10.17
C GLY A 65 8.01 -21.56 -9.60
N PRO A 66 7.03 -21.17 -10.43
CA PRO A 66 5.91 -20.31 -10.02
C PRO A 66 5.12 -20.83 -8.81
N ALA A 67 4.87 -22.14 -8.73
CA ALA A 67 4.13 -22.73 -7.61
C ALA A 67 4.89 -22.62 -6.27
N ALA A 68 6.22 -22.74 -6.30
CA ALA A 68 7.05 -22.59 -5.11
C ALA A 68 7.11 -21.12 -4.66
N LEU A 69 7.18 -20.18 -5.61
CA LEU A 69 7.10 -18.75 -5.32
C LEU A 69 5.75 -18.35 -4.70
N ALA A 70 4.64 -18.89 -5.23
CA ALA A 70 3.31 -18.64 -4.68
C ALA A 70 3.15 -19.17 -3.24
N ALA A 71 3.59 -20.41 -2.99
CA ALA A 71 3.58 -20.98 -1.64
C ALA A 71 4.43 -20.16 -0.65
N ALA A 72 5.63 -19.75 -1.08
CA ALA A 72 6.48 -18.91 -0.26
C ALA A 72 5.87 -17.52 0.02
N ALA A 73 5.19 -16.92 -0.96
CA ALA A 73 4.46 -15.66 -0.77
C ALA A 73 3.31 -15.80 0.25
N ASP A 74 2.55 -16.89 0.17
CA ASP A 74 1.49 -17.21 1.14
C ASP A 74 2.08 -17.37 2.55
N ASP A 75 3.22 -18.03 2.70
CA ASP A 75 3.88 -18.20 3.99
C ASP A 75 4.43 -16.88 4.54
N LEU A 76 5.09 -16.07 3.70
CA LEU A 76 5.60 -14.74 4.08
C LEU A 76 4.46 -13.83 4.54
N SER A 77 3.28 -13.90 3.91
CA SER A 77 2.11 -13.08 4.28
C SER A 77 1.61 -13.32 5.71
N ARG A 78 1.95 -14.47 6.29
CA ARG A 78 1.56 -14.86 7.66
C ARG A 78 2.60 -14.49 8.70
N LEU A 79 3.79 -14.03 8.30
CA LEU A 79 4.80 -13.61 9.25
C LEU A 79 4.42 -12.28 9.90
N PRO A 80 4.63 -12.12 11.21
CA PRO A 80 4.37 -10.85 11.87
C PRO A 80 5.34 -9.79 11.35
N LEU A 81 4.79 -8.69 10.82
CA LEU A 81 5.57 -7.51 10.47
C LEU A 81 5.74 -6.64 11.72
N ALA A 82 6.82 -6.87 12.46
CA ALA A 82 7.21 -6.02 13.58
C ALA A 82 8.26 -5.01 13.10
N ALA A 83 7.87 -3.75 12.96
CA ALA A 83 8.80 -2.65 12.69
C ALA A 83 9.01 -1.85 13.99
N ALA A 84 10.25 -1.78 14.47
CA ALA A 84 10.60 -0.96 15.62
C ALA A 84 10.92 0.46 15.15
N PHE A 85 10.08 1.44 15.52
CA PHE A 85 10.36 2.86 15.29
C PHE A 85 10.41 3.60 16.63
N SER A 86 11.53 4.26 16.92
CA SER A 86 11.61 5.27 17.97
C SER A 86 11.36 6.65 17.36
N ARG A 87 10.64 7.52 18.08
CA ARG A 87 10.47 8.94 17.72
C ARG A 87 11.72 9.74 17.99
#